data_AF-A0A358NJQ4-F1
#
_entry.id   AF-A0A358NJQ4-F1
#
_cell.length_a   1.000
_cell.length_b   1.000
_cell.length_c   1.000
_cell.angle_alpha   90.00
_cell.angle_beta   90.00
_cell.angle_gamma   90.00
#
_symmetry.space_group_name_H-M   'P 1'
#
loop_
_entity.id
_entity.type
_entity.pdbx_description
1 polymer ?
#
loop_
_entity_poly.entity_id
_entity_poly.type
_entity_poly.pdbx_seq_one_letter_code
_entity_poly.pdbx_strand_id
1 'polypeptide(L)' 'KAIPFCGISFVPAQEAKANLNSFYKVLFDSNPASVGGAMPDDTFYFER' A
#
# COMPACT_ATOMS: atom_id res chain seq x y z
N LYS A 1 -14.31 23.85 -3.63
CA LYS A 1 -13.78 23.16 -2.43
C LYS A 1 -13.17 21.84 -2.90
N ALA A 2 -11.86 21.62 -2.77
CA ALA A 2 -11.20 20.40 -3.27
C ALA A 2 -10.73 19.48 -2.14
N ILE A 3 -10.18 20.07 -1.06
CA ILE A 3 -9.56 19.34 0.06
C ILE A 3 -10.44 18.22 0.66
N PRO A 4 -11.77 18.41 0.88
CA PRO A 4 -12.61 17.34 1.46
C PRO A 4 -12.70 16.07 0.59
N PHE A 5 -12.45 16.15 -0.71
CA PHE A 5 -12.56 15.04 -1.64
C PHE A 5 -11.23 14.30 -1.87
N CYS A 6 -10.13 14.78 -1.28
CA CYS A 6 -8.81 14.17 -1.43
C CYS A 6 -8.57 13.00 -0.45
N GLY A 7 -9.48 12.75 0.50
CA GLY A 7 -9.35 11.61 1.42
C GLY A 7 -8.11 11.65 2.33
N ILE A 8 -7.59 12.85 2.62
CA ILE A 8 -6.34 13.02 3.37
C ILE A 8 -6.55 12.57 4.82
N SER A 9 -5.90 11.48 5.19
CA SER A 9 -5.89 10.92 6.54
C SER A 9 -4.55 10.24 6.81
N PHE A 10 -4.14 10.18 8.08
CA PHE A 10 -2.99 9.39 8.49
C PHE A 10 -3.46 8.01 8.97
N VAL A 11 -2.79 6.97 8.50
CA VAL A 11 -3.01 5.58 8.92
C VAL A 11 -1.66 4.99 9.30
N PRO A 12 -1.50 4.40 10.50
CA PRO A 12 -0.27 3.70 10.88
C PRO A 12 0.07 2.55 9.93
N ALA A 13 1.35 2.30 9.70
CA ALA A 13 1.82 1.28 8.74
C ALA A 13 1.23 -0.11 9.02
N GLN A 14 1.11 -0.49 10.29
CA GLN A 14 0.55 -1.78 10.72
C GLN A 14 -0.94 -1.93 10.40
N GLU A 15 -1.70 -0.84 10.51
CA GLU A 15 -3.13 -0.84 10.16
C GLU A 15 -3.33 -0.80 8.64
N ALA A 16 -2.46 -0.11 7.91
CA ALA A 16 -2.53 0.00 6.46
C ALA A 16 -2.08 -1.27 5.72
N LYS A 17 -1.28 -2.13 6.36
CA LYS A 17 -0.61 -3.31 5.77
C LYS A 17 -1.56 -4.20 4.97
N ALA A 18 -2.71 -4.57 5.53
CA ALA A 18 -3.66 -5.47 4.86
C ALA A 18 -4.24 -4.87 3.57
N ASN A 19 -4.60 -3.58 3.62
CA ASN A 19 -5.17 -2.86 2.48
C ASN A 19 -4.11 -2.63 1.39
N LEU A 20 -2.89 -2.23 1.79
CA LEU A 20 -1.78 -2.02 0.88
C LEU A 20 -1.33 -3.32 0.21
N ASN A 21 -1.21 -4.42 0.94
CA ASN A 21 -0.87 -5.73 0.36
C ASN A 21 -1.91 -6.18 -0.67
N SER A 22 -3.20 -5.95 -0.41
CA SER A 22 -4.27 -6.25 -1.38
C SER A 22 -4.13 -5.40 -2.65
N PHE A 23 -3.84 -4.10 -2.50
CA PHE A 23 -3.61 -3.21 -3.62
C PHE A 23 -2.36 -3.59 -4.43
N TYR A 24 -1.23 -3.87 -3.76
CA TYR A 24 -0.01 -4.32 -4.42
C TYR A 24 -0.18 -5.64 -5.13
N LYS A 25 -1.01 -6.55 -4.60
CA LYS A 25 -1.33 -7.81 -5.27
C LYS A 25 -2.02 -7.56 -6.62
N VAL A 26 -2.98 -6.64 -6.68
CA VAL A 26 -3.64 -6.28 -7.95
C VAL A 26 -2.63 -5.71 -8.94
N LEU A 27 -1.71 -4.85 -8.48
CA LEU A 27 -0.65 -4.32 -9.34
C LEU A 27 0.31 -5.41 -9.82
N PHE A 28 0.71 -6.31 -8.93
CA PHE A 28 1.60 -7.43 -9.25
C PHE A 28 0.98 -8.40 -10.27
N ASP A 29 -0.29 -8.78 -10.05
CA ASP A 29 -1.03 -9.67 -10.94
C ASP A 29 -1.24 -9.04 -12.34
N SER A 30 -1.30 -7.71 -12.43
CA SER A 30 -1.40 -6.96 -13.69
C SER A 30 -0.04 -6.78 -14.39
N ASN A 31 0.98 -6.35 -13.65
CA ASN A 31 2.35 -6.18 -14.12
C ASN A 31 3.33 -6.24 -12.93
N PRO A 32 4.09 -7.34 -12.78
CA PRO A 32 5.06 -7.50 -11.69
C PRO A 32 6.09 -6.35 -11.59
N ALA A 33 6.46 -5.74 -12.72
CA ALA A 33 7.42 -4.63 -12.74
C ALA A 33 6.90 -3.38 -12.02
N SER A 34 5.59 -3.19 -11.89
CA SER A 34 4.98 -2.04 -11.22
C SER A 34 5.22 -2.02 -9.70
N VAL A 35 5.61 -3.14 -9.10
CA VAL A 35 5.97 -3.25 -7.67
C VAL A 35 7.40 -3.72 -7.46
N GLY A 36 8.25 -3.65 -8.49
CA GLY A 36 9.66 -4.05 -8.41
C GLY A 36 9.92 -5.55 -8.57
N GLY A 37 8.94 -6.32 -9.05
CA GLY A 37 9.10 -7.74 -9.39
C GLY A 37 8.79 -8.72 -8.25
N ALA A 38 8.47 -8.24 -7.05
CA ALA A 38 8.05 -9.06 -5.92
C ALA A 38 7.02 -8.32 -5.05
N MET A 39 6.26 -9.09 -4.25
CA MET A 39 5.38 -8.53 -3.23
C MET A 39 6.20 -8.02 -2.03
N PRO A 40 5.81 -6.90 -1.38
CA PRO A 40 6.47 -6.45 -0.15
C PRO A 40 6.38 -7.49 0.96
N ASP A 41 7.46 -7.65 1.71
CA ASP A 41 7.49 -8.47 2.93
C ASP A 41 7.12 -7.65 4.18
N ASP A 42 7.16 -8.30 5.35
CA ASP A 42 6.79 -7.67 6.60
C ASP A 42 7.75 -6.56 7.04
N THR A 43 9.03 -6.62 6.63
CA THR A 43 10.05 -5.61 6.96
C THR A 43 9.85 -4.30 6.21
N PHE A 44 9.03 -4.32 5.15
CA PHE A 44 8.61 -3.11 4.42
C PHE A 44 7.74 -2.18 5.28
N TYR A 45 6.95 -2.73 6.19
CA TYR A 45 6.02 -1.96 7.02
C TYR A 45 6.70 -1.54 8.33
N PHE A 46 6.71 -0.25 8.61
CA PHE A 46 7.32 0.28 9.83
C PHE A 46 6.70 -0.35 11.10
N GLU A 47 7.57 -0.87 11.96
CA GLU A 47 7.27 -1.37 13.31
C GLU A 47 8.10 -0.56 14.33
N ARG A 48 7.49 -0.24 15.47
CA ARG A 48 8.09 0.62 16.52
C ARG A 48 8.86 -0.20 17.55
#